data_AF-G0QM60-F1
#
_entry.id   AF-G0QM60-F1
#
_cell.length_a   1.000
_cell.length_b   1.000
_cell.length_c   1.000
_cell.angle_alpha   90.00
_cell.angle_beta   90.00
_cell.angle_gamma   90.00
#
_symmetry.space_group_name_H-M   'P 1'
#
loop_
_entity.id
_entity.type
_entity.pdbx_description
1 polymer ?
#
loop_
_entity_poly.entity_id
_entity_poly.type
_entity_poly.pdbx_seq_one_letter_code
_entity_poly.pdbx_strand_id
1 'polypeptide(L)'
;MLLENLEEKSSKNSHWKSTVIESEYMNASVSTTQAYFSGFTANLVRGTNFYAEIKESIEEEMFYGKGAGCQHVAGQYKKLRM
;
A
#
# COMPACT_ATOMS: atom_id res chain seq x y z
N MET A 1 0.47 -5.64 -4.75
CA MET A 1 0.53 -4.19 -4.44
C MET A 1 1.82 -3.62 -5.04
N LEU A 2 1.84 -2.35 -5.46
CA LEU A 2 3.07 -1.70 -5.94
C LEU A 2 3.96 -1.29 -4.76
N LEU A 3 5.27 -1.46 -4.92
CA LEU A 3 6.28 -1.09 -3.93
C LEU A 3 6.86 0.29 -4.23
N GLU A 4 7.32 0.97 -3.17
CA GLU A 4 8.01 2.24 -3.30
C GLU A 4 9.33 2.05 -4.06
N ASN A 5 9.54 2.92 -5.04
CA ASN A 5 10.70 2.91 -5.94
C ASN A 5 11.42 4.26 -6.04
N LEU A 6 10.89 5.30 -5.38
CA LEU A 6 11.45 6.64 -5.26
C LEU A 6 11.65 6.92 -3.77
N GLU A 7 12.86 6.72 -3.24
CA GLU A 7 13.35 7.20 -1.91
C GLU A 7 14.73 6.59 -1.59
N GLU A 8 15.26 6.86 -0.39
CA GLU A 8 16.50 6.25 0.14
C GLU A 8 16.44 4.72 0.18
N LYS A 9 17.62 4.08 0.31
CA LYS A 9 17.77 2.61 0.27
C LYS A 9 16.86 1.86 1.25
N SER A 10 16.51 2.46 2.39
CA SER A 10 15.66 1.85 3.41
C SER A 10 14.18 1.74 2.99
N SER A 11 13.66 2.70 2.23
CA SER A 11 12.26 2.70 1.80
C SER A 11 12.02 1.86 0.55
N LYS A 12 13.02 1.81 -0.33
CA LYS A 12 12.90 1.18 -1.65
C LYS A 12 12.61 -0.32 -1.52
N ASN A 13 11.56 -0.79 -2.20
CA ASN A 13 11.09 -2.17 -2.22
C ASN A 13 10.61 -2.75 -0.88
N SER A 14 10.51 -1.94 0.17
CA SER A 14 10.08 -2.40 1.51
C SER A 14 8.76 -1.79 1.97
N HIS A 15 8.28 -0.75 1.27
CA HIS A 15 7.07 -0.02 1.58
C HIS A 15 6.11 0.01 0.38
N TRP A 16 4.83 0.29 0.62
CA TRP A 16 3.87 0.53 -0.44
C TRP A 16 4.15 1.83 -1.18
N LYS A 17 3.82 1.85 -2.47
CA LYS A 17 3.89 3.05 -3.29
C LYS A 17 2.94 4.12 -2.73
N SER A 18 3.49 5.19 -2.15
CA SER A 18 2.71 6.19 -1.41
C SER A 18 1.70 6.93 -2.28
N THR A 19 1.97 7.08 -3.58
CA THR A 19 1.06 7.71 -4.55
C THR A 19 -0.19 6.89 -4.86
N VAL A 20 -0.19 5.60 -4.53
CA VAL A 20 -1.31 4.68 -4.78
C VAL A 20 -2.10 4.43 -3.51
N ILE A 21 -1.42 4.37 -2.37
CA ILE A 21 -2.04 4.10 -1.08
C ILE A 21 -1.43 4.99 0.01
N GLU A 22 -2.19 6.01 0.39
CA GLU A 22 -1.82 6.96 1.44
C GLU A 22 -2.37 6.51 2.81
N SER A 23 -1.71 6.93 3.90
CA SER A 23 -2.12 6.67 5.29
C SER A 23 -2.20 5.18 5.66
N GLU A 24 -1.41 4.31 5.01
CA GLU A 24 -1.36 2.88 5.33
C GLU A 24 -0.14 2.54 6.20
N TYR A 25 -0.24 1.49 7.01
CA TYR A 25 0.80 1.07 7.95
C TYR A 25 2.19 0.87 7.32
N MET A 26 2.26 0.30 6.12
CA MET A 26 3.49 0.05 5.36
C MET A 26 3.77 1.14 4.32
N ASN A 27 3.21 2.34 4.46
CA ASN A 27 3.58 3.50 3.65
C ASN A 27 5.06 3.88 3.88
N ALA A 28 5.72 4.44 2.87
CA ALA A 28 7.13 4.84 2.96
C ALA A 28 7.33 6.10 3.84
N SER A 29 6.34 6.98 3.85
CA SER A 29 6.33 8.20 4.63
C SER A 29 5.71 7.96 6.01
N VAL A 30 6.31 8.58 7.03
CA VAL A 30 5.74 8.57 8.38
C VAL A 30 4.47 9.44 8.39
N SER A 31 3.33 8.82 8.74
CA SER A 31 2.09 9.56 8.98
C SER A 31 2.14 10.24 10.34
N THR A 32 1.86 11.55 10.39
CA THR A 32 1.76 12.32 11.64
C THR A 32 0.37 12.26 12.28
N THR A 33 -0.61 11.66 11.59
CA THR A 33 -2.00 11.55 12.04
C THR A 33 -2.34 10.11 12.40
N GLN A 34 -2.69 9.30 11.41
CA GLN A 34 -3.06 7.89 11.53
C GLN A 34 -2.46 7.10 10.38
N ALA A 35 -2.00 5.88 10.67
CA ALA A 35 -1.68 4.87 9.68
C ALA A 35 -2.62 3.68 9.90
N TYR A 36 -3.33 3.26 8.86
CA TYR A 36 -4.31 2.18 8.93
C TYR A 36 -3.66 0.83 8.64
N PHE A 37 -3.89 -0.14 9.52
CA PHE A 37 -3.57 -1.54 9.27
C PHE A 37 -4.65 -2.15 8.37
N SER A 38 -4.51 -1.92 7.07
CA SER A 38 -5.54 -2.27 6.10
C SER A 38 -5.47 -3.73 5.67
N GLY A 39 -6.46 -4.15 4.87
CA GLY A 39 -6.41 -5.42 4.15
C GLY A 39 -5.15 -5.58 3.28
N PHE A 40 -4.46 -4.52 2.87
CA PHE A 40 -3.20 -4.62 2.13
C PHE A 40 -2.07 -5.18 2.98
N THR A 41 -1.81 -4.59 4.16
CA THR A 41 -0.80 -5.13 5.09
C THR A 41 -1.24 -6.45 5.70
N ALA A 42 -2.51 -6.61 6.05
CA ALA A 42 -3.03 -7.88 6.57
C ALA A 42 -2.77 -9.04 5.59
N ASN A 43 -3.04 -8.83 4.30
CA ASN A 43 -2.79 -9.85 3.27
C ASN A 43 -1.30 -10.07 2.98
N LEU A 44 -0.46 -9.02 3.05
CA LEU A 44 0.99 -9.21 3.01
C LEU A 44 1.43 -10.15 4.14
N VAL A 45 1.03 -9.85 5.38
CA VAL A 45 1.41 -10.63 6.57
C VAL A 45 0.91 -12.07 6.47
N ARG A 46 -0.36 -12.28 6.07
CA ARG A 46 -0.89 -13.64 5.81
C ARG A 46 -0.05 -14.40 4.78
N GLY A 47 0.35 -13.75 3.70
CA GLY A 47 1.16 -14.35 2.63
C GLY A 47 2.57 -14.76 3.07
N THR A 48 3.09 -14.22 4.17
CA THR A 48 4.42 -14.61 4.69
C THR A 48 4.45 -15.98 5.36
N ASN A 49 3.29 -16.50 5.79
CA ASN A 49 3.18 -17.68 6.67
C ASN A 49 4.00 -17.57 7.98
N PHE A 50 4.35 -16.36 8.43
CA PHE A 50 5.10 -16.15 9.68
C PHE A 50 4.20 -16.25 10.93
N TYR A 51 2.94 -15.83 10.80
CA TYR A 51 1.96 -15.88 11.88
C TYR A 51 0.98 -17.04 11.64
N ALA A 52 0.56 -17.69 12.73
CA ALA A 52 -0.42 -18.78 12.65
C ALA A 52 -1.80 -18.30 12.15
N GLU A 53 -2.19 -17.08 12.51
CA GLU A 53 -3.47 -16.48 12.10
C GLU A 53 -3.36 -14.95 12.11
N ILE A 54 -4.03 -14.31 11.14
CA ILE A 54 -4.28 -12.86 11.12
C ILE A 54 -5.80 -12.66 11.08
N LYS A 55 -6.36 -12.27 12.22
CA LYS A 55 -7.81 -12.07 12.39
C LYS A 55 -8.31 -10.94 11.50
N GLU A 56 -9.40 -11.15 10.78
CA GLU A 56 -10.04 -10.09 9.98
C GLU A 56 -10.44 -8.87 10.82
N SER A 57 -10.74 -9.08 12.11
CA SER A 57 -11.13 -8.01 13.04
C SER A 57 -10.03 -6.96 13.31
N ILE A 58 -8.78 -7.21 12.91
CA ILE A 58 -7.69 -6.23 13.04
C ILE A 58 -7.55 -5.36 11.78
N GLU A 59 -8.25 -5.70 10.70
CA GLU A 59 -8.22 -4.90 9.48
C GLU A 59 -9.03 -3.62 9.67
N GLU A 60 -8.37 -2.50 9.44
CA GLU A 60 -8.98 -1.18 9.48
C GLU A 60 -9.46 -0.77 8.08
N GLU A 61 -10.64 -0.15 8.03
CA GLU A 61 -11.18 0.35 6.77
C GLU A 61 -10.41 1.60 6.31
N MET A 62 -10.01 1.61 5.04
CA MET A 62 -9.38 2.76 4.39
C MET A 62 -10.30 3.38 3.34
N PHE A 63 -10.27 4.71 3.25
CA PHE A 63 -11.03 5.47 2.26
C PHE A 63 -10.18 5.97 1.09
N TYR A 64 -8.88 6.13 1.27
CA TYR A 64 -7.99 6.60 0.21
C TYR A 64 -7.94 5.60 -0.95
N GLY A 65 -8.16 6.08 -2.18
CA GLY A 65 -8.17 5.24 -3.39
C GLY A 65 -9.35 4.27 -3.51
N LYS A 66 -10.28 4.24 -2.54
CA LYS A 66 -11.46 3.38 -2.58
C LYS A 66 -12.35 3.76 -3.77
N GLY A 67 -12.60 2.79 -4.65
CA GLY A 67 -13.40 3.01 -5.87
C GLY A 67 -12.70 3.78 -7.00
N ALA A 68 -11.42 4.14 -6.86
CA ALA A 68 -10.68 4.89 -7.88
C ALA A 68 -10.38 4.09 -9.17
N GLY A 69 -10.53 2.76 -9.11
CA GLY A 69 -10.38 1.87 -10.26
C GLY A 69 -8.92 1.56 -10.63
N CYS A 70 -8.74 0.76 -11.68
CA CYS A 70 -7.42 0.25 -12.08
C CYS A 70 -6.44 1.35 -12.53
N GLN A 71 -6.93 2.45 -13.11
CA GLN A 71 -6.05 3.54 -13.56
C GLN A 71 -5.28 4.19 -12.42
N HIS A 72 -5.85 4.22 -11.21
CA HIS A 72 -5.19 4.74 -10.01
C HIS A 72 -3.94 3.92 -9.63
N VAL A 73 -4.02 2.60 -9.77
CA VAL A 73 -2.93 1.67 -9.42
C VAL A 73 -1.91 1.54 -10.55
N ALA A 74 -2.35 1.39 -11.79
CA ALA A 74 -1.46 1.18 -12.94
C ALA A 74 -0.74 2.46 -13.38
N GLY A 75 -1.14 3.62 -12.85
CA GLY A 75 -0.75 4.93 -13.34
C GLY A 75 -1.37 5.24 -14.71
N GLN A 76 -1.23 6.50 -15.14
CA GLN A 76 -1.43 6.82 -16.55
C GLN A 76 -0.27 6.18 -17.32
N TYR A 77 -0.52 5.07 -18.01
CA TYR A 77 0.28 4.76 -19.21
C TYR A 77 0.26 6.04 -20.05
N LYS A 78 1.38 6.78 -20.09
CA LYS A 78 1.56 7.83 -21.10
C LYS A 78 1.32 7.12 -22.41
N LYS A 79 0.18 7.41 -23.05
CA LYS A 79 -0.09 7.03 -24.42
C LYS A 79 1.12 7.55 -25.19
N LEU A 80 2.04 6.66 -25.58
CA LEU A 80 3.08 7.01 -26.54
C LEU A 80 2.28 7.46 -27.76
N ARG A 81 2.26 8.78 -28.00
CA ARG A 81 1.79 9.30 -29.28
C ARG A 81 2.76 8.73 -30.30
N MET A 82 2.28 7.76 -31.08
CA MET A 82 2.85 7.45 -32.39
C MET A 82 2.76 8.71 -33.26
#